data_AF-A0AA87XWL9-F1
#
_entry.id   AF-A0AA87XWL9-F1
#
_cell.length_a   1.000
_cell.length_b   1.000
_cell.length_c   1.000
_cell.angle_alpha   90.00
_cell.angle_beta   90.00
_cell.angle_gamma   90.00
#
_symmetry.space_group_name_H-M   'P 1'
#
loop_
_entity.id
_entity.type
_entity.pdbx_description
1 polymer ?
#
loop_
_entity_poly.entity_id
_entity_poly.type
_entity_poly.pdbx_seq_one_letter_code
_entity_poly.pdbx_strand_id
1 'polypeptide(L)'
;MGPGYRAAPQVFYFAPQKTWYLVYQGADPLYSTSKDIGDPLSWSAPKKFFPVEPDIVKPPQGVGWLDFWVICDDSKCYMFATDDNGRLLRSETELANFPNGFHNTVAVMTGKKEDVFEASNTYRVARTDTYITLVEAISPQGRYFRIWKSDRLDGKWEPFSSAPMNGFATRDNVERIWSEGISHGELVRTNTDQTMTIDPCRPLEYLFQGNDPAVRVNDYIKIPYRLGVITAKGENPVSALCR
;
A
#
# COMPACT_ATOMS: atom_id res chain seq x y z
N MET A 1 12.58 -8.84 -14.81
CA MET A 1 13.21 -8.22 -13.61
C MET A 1 14.67 -8.68 -13.52
N GLY A 2 15.64 -7.76 -13.49
CA GLY A 2 17.07 -8.11 -13.41
C GLY A 2 17.56 -8.39 -11.98
N PRO A 3 18.83 -8.78 -11.79
CA PRO A 3 19.40 -9.08 -10.47
C PRO A 3 19.41 -7.86 -9.53
N GLY A 4 19.57 -8.12 -8.22
CA GLY A 4 19.66 -7.11 -7.17
C GLY A 4 18.56 -7.23 -6.11
N TYR A 5 18.56 -6.32 -5.13
CA TYR A 5 17.51 -6.23 -4.10
C TYR A 5 16.19 -5.75 -4.70
N ARG A 6 15.13 -6.57 -4.64
CA ARG A 6 13.77 -6.20 -5.06
C ARG A 6 12.77 -6.74 -4.05
N ALA A 7 11.85 -5.90 -3.57
CA ALA A 7 10.85 -6.26 -2.57
C ALA A 7 9.58 -5.41 -2.72
N ALA A 8 8.53 -5.78 -1.96
CA ALA A 8 7.24 -5.08 -1.87
C ALA A 8 6.65 -4.66 -3.24
N PRO A 9 6.26 -5.62 -4.09
CA PRO A 9 5.74 -5.31 -5.40
C PRO A 9 4.28 -4.86 -5.37
N GLN A 10 3.92 -3.94 -6.26
CA GLN A 10 2.55 -3.57 -6.60
C GLN A 10 2.35 -3.72 -8.12
N VAL A 11 1.30 -4.42 -8.55
CA VAL A 11 1.00 -4.64 -9.97
C VAL A 11 -0.29 -3.94 -10.39
N PHE A 12 -0.30 -3.27 -11.54
CA PHE A 12 -1.53 -2.72 -12.13
C PHE A 12 -1.41 -2.48 -13.63
N TYR A 13 -2.55 -2.37 -14.29
CA TYR A 13 -2.63 -2.01 -15.70
C TYR A 13 -2.79 -0.51 -15.85
N PHE A 14 -1.81 0.16 -16.45
CA PHE A 14 -1.93 1.58 -16.76
C PHE A 14 -2.67 1.74 -18.09
N ALA A 15 -3.99 1.92 -18.01
CA ALA A 15 -4.89 1.96 -19.15
C ALA A 15 -4.49 2.98 -20.23
N PRO A 16 -4.04 4.22 -19.90
CA PRO A 16 -3.65 5.20 -20.91
C PRO A 16 -2.52 4.73 -21.85
N GLN A 17 -1.65 3.82 -21.41
CA GLN A 17 -0.55 3.27 -22.23
C GLN A 17 -0.76 1.82 -22.66
N LYS A 18 -1.86 1.19 -22.23
CA LYS A 18 -2.14 -0.22 -22.45
C LYS A 18 -0.98 -1.12 -22.00
N THR A 19 -0.48 -0.90 -20.79
CA THR A 19 0.75 -1.51 -20.28
C THR A 19 0.58 -1.89 -18.83
N TRP A 20 1.01 -3.11 -18.46
CA TRP A 20 1.15 -3.51 -17.07
C TRP A 20 2.40 -2.89 -16.46
N TYR A 21 2.26 -2.40 -15.23
CA TYR A 21 3.33 -1.88 -14.40
C TYR A 21 3.49 -2.79 -13.18
N LEU A 22 4.75 -3.07 -12.86
CA LEU A 22 5.16 -3.67 -11.59
C LEU A 22 6.06 -2.66 -10.90
N VAL A 23 5.53 -2.03 -9.85
CA VAL A 23 6.24 -1.10 -8.97
C VAL A 23 6.86 -1.90 -7.83
N TYR A 24 8.09 -1.59 -7.42
CA TYR A 24 8.78 -2.29 -6.34
C TYR A 24 9.97 -1.47 -5.83
N GLN A 25 10.48 -1.83 -4.66
CA GLN A 25 11.67 -1.17 -4.10
C GLN A 25 12.97 -1.83 -4.56
N GLY A 26 14.01 -1.03 -4.80
CA GLY A 26 15.38 -1.50 -5.01
C GLY A 26 16.42 -0.56 -4.41
N ALA A 27 16.13 -0.04 -3.22
CA ALA A 27 16.60 1.22 -2.59
C ALA A 27 15.79 2.44 -3.09
N ASP A 28 15.74 2.68 -4.39
CA ASP A 28 14.79 3.62 -4.99
C ASP A 28 13.43 2.97 -5.27
N PRO A 29 12.35 3.76 -5.51
CA PRO A 29 11.17 3.30 -6.20
C PRO A 29 11.49 2.97 -7.66
N LEU A 30 11.28 1.70 -8.02
CA LEU A 30 11.51 1.16 -9.35
C LEU A 30 10.20 0.72 -10.01
N TYR A 31 10.21 0.67 -11.34
CA TYR A 31 9.19 -0.04 -12.11
C TYR A 31 9.78 -0.91 -13.22
N SER A 32 9.05 -1.97 -13.53
CA SER A 32 9.13 -2.72 -14.79
C SER A 32 7.79 -2.65 -15.51
N THR A 33 7.81 -2.82 -16.83
CA THR A 33 6.59 -2.90 -17.64
C THR A 33 6.45 -4.21 -18.38
N SER A 34 5.21 -4.57 -18.72
CA SER A 34 4.89 -5.71 -19.57
C SER A 34 3.62 -5.44 -20.41
N LYS A 35 3.47 -6.15 -21.52
CA LYS A 35 2.21 -6.24 -22.29
C LYS A 35 1.37 -7.45 -21.91
N ASP A 36 1.94 -8.41 -21.19
CA ASP A 36 1.28 -9.65 -20.78
C ASP A 36 1.65 -9.99 -19.33
N ILE A 37 0.69 -9.84 -18.42
CA ILE A 37 0.86 -10.19 -17.00
C ILE A 37 1.00 -11.71 -16.79
N GLY A 38 0.52 -12.53 -17.73
CA GLY A 38 0.60 -13.99 -17.67
C GLY A 38 2.00 -14.54 -18.00
N ASP A 39 2.86 -13.73 -18.62
CA ASP A 39 4.25 -14.09 -18.91
C ASP A 39 5.20 -13.43 -17.90
N PRO A 40 5.70 -14.16 -16.88
CA PRO A 40 6.62 -13.60 -15.90
C PRO A 40 8.01 -13.24 -16.46
N LEU A 41 8.36 -13.69 -17.68
CA LEU A 41 9.63 -13.36 -18.32
C LEU A 41 9.56 -12.08 -19.17
N SER A 42 8.35 -11.57 -19.42
CA SER A 42 8.11 -10.38 -20.26
C SER A 42 8.46 -9.05 -19.58
N TRP A 43 8.66 -9.03 -18.26
CA TRP A 43 8.91 -7.80 -17.49
C TRP A 43 10.24 -7.12 -17.87
N SER A 44 10.15 -5.87 -18.30
CA SER A 44 11.30 -5.04 -18.68
C SER A 44 12.38 -4.93 -17.59
N ALA A 45 13.57 -4.49 -17.98
CA ALA A 45 14.58 -4.05 -17.02
C ALA A 45 14.01 -2.92 -16.11
N PRO A 46 14.44 -2.85 -14.83
CA PRO A 46 14.00 -1.82 -13.89
C PRO A 46 14.37 -0.42 -14.36
N LYS A 47 13.48 0.53 -14.14
CA LYS A 47 13.73 1.98 -14.25
C LYS A 47 13.33 2.67 -12.95
N LYS A 48 14.03 3.75 -12.60
CA LYS A 48 13.66 4.58 -11.44
C LYS A 48 12.48 5.48 -11.77
N PHE A 49 11.62 5.72 -10.78
CA PHE A 49 10.61 6.78 -10.85
C PHE A 49 11.22 8.17 -10.65
N PHE A 50 12.24 8.26 -9.80
CA PHE A 50 12.89 9.51 -9.44
C PHE A 50 14.31 9.55 -10.01
N PRO A 51 14.67 10.59 -10.79
CA PRO A 51 16.06 10.79 -11.19
C PRO A 51 16.93 11.25 -10.01
N VAL A 52 16.33 11.94 -9.04
CA VAL A 52 16.96 12.44 -7.82
C VAL A 52 16.01 12.20 -6.65
N GLU A 53 16.53 11.69 -5.55
CA GLU A 53 15.76 11.49 -4.32
C GLU A 53 15.24 12.83 -3.77
N PRO A 54 13.96 12.90 -3.34
CA PRO A 54 13.42 14.08 -2.65
C PRO A 54 14.17 14.39 -1.36
N ASP A 55 14.32 15.67 -0.99
CA ASP A 55 15.08 16.04 0.22
C ASP A 55 14.44 15.51 1.51
N ILE A 56 13.11 15.39 1.56
CA ILE A 56 12.36 14.90 2.73
C ILE A 56 12.69 13.45 3.13
N VAL A 57 13.23 12.65 2.20
CA VAL A 57 13.66 11.27 2.43
C VAL A 57 15.15 11.14 2.72
N LYS A 58 15.91 12.24 2.65
CA LYS A 58 17.35 12.23 2.95
C LYS A 58 17.61 12.48 4.43
N PRO A 59 18.68 11.90 5.01
CA PRO A 59 19.13 12.25 6.36
C PRO A 59 19.43 13.76 6.50
N PRO A 60 19.19 14.36 7.68
CA PRO A 60 18.75 13.73 8.92
C PRO A 60 17.22 13.58 9.05
N GLN A 61 16.44 14.09 8.09
CA GLN A 61 14.97 14.05 8.17
C GLN A 61 14.39 12.69 7.77
N GLY A 62 14.96 12.05 6.75
CA GLY A 62 14.58 10.72 6.28
C GLY A 62 15.23 9.60 7.08
N VAL A 63 14.45 8.55 7.32
CA VAL A 63 14.90 7.31 7.98
C VAL A 63 14.81 6.13 7.03
N GLY A 64 13.68 6.01 6.32
CA GLY A 64 13.46 5.02 5.26
C GLY A 64 12.70 5.61 4.09
N TRP A 65 12.63 4.85 3.01
CA TRP A 65 11.78 5.12 1.84
C TRP A 65 11.44 3.80 1.18
N LEU A 66 10.27 3.25 1.52
CA LEU A 66 9.89 1.88 1.19
C LEU A 66 8.38 1.75 0.91
N ASP A 67 7.99 0.55 0.49
CA ASP A 67 6.60 0.14 0.29
C ASP A 67 5.82 1.08 -0.64
N PHE A 68 6.39 1.25 -1.84
CA PHE A 68 5.89 2.17 -2.85
C PHE A 68 4.53 1.74 -3.42
N TRP A 69 3.56 2.65 -3.37
CA TRP A 69 2.20 2.41 -3.85
C TRP A 69 1.75 3.52 -4.81
N VAL A 70 1.50 3.16 -6.06
CA VAL A 70 0.94 4.07 -7.07
C VAL A 70 -0.58 3.97 -7.11
N ILE A 71 -1.25 5.11 -7.25
CA ILE A 71 -2.68 5.19 -7.58
C ILE A 71 -2.91 6.49 -8.37
N CYS A 72 -3.78 6.47 -9.35
CA CYS A 72 -4.13 7.65 -10.13
C CYS A 72 -5.63 7.97 -10.05
N ASP A 73 -5.94 9.26 -10.11
CA ASP A 73 -7.27 9.76 -10.46
C ASP A 73 -7.32 10.18 -11.93
N ASP A 74 -8.33 10.96 -12.30
CA ASP A 74 -8.56 11.38 -13.68
C ASP A 74 -7.56 12.43 -14.19
N SER A 75 -6.75 13.01 -13.28
CA SER A 75 -5.82 14.10 -13.55
C SER A 75 -4.36 13.75 -13.25
N LYS A 76 -4.10 13.06 -12.15
CA LYS A 76 -2.76 12.84 -11.61
C LYS A 76 -2.55 11.39 -11.18
N CYS A 77 -1.29 11.00 -11.20
CA CYS A 77 -0.81 9.81 -10.51
C CYS A 77 -0.05 10.21 -9.25
N TYR A 78 -0.28 9.48 -8.18
CA TYR A 78 0.32 9.67 -6.88
C TYR A 78 1.15 8.45 -6.52
N MET A 79 2.28 8.68 -5.87
CA MET A 79 3.09 7.64 -5.27
C MET A 79 3.11 7.86 -3.76
N PHE A 80 2.55 6.91 -3.03
CA PHE A 80 2.65 6.82 -1.58
C PHE A 80 3.86 5.97 -1.18
N ALA A 81 4.46 6.29 -0.05
CA ALA A 81 5.56 5.54 0.53
C ALA A 81 5.60 5.73 2.05
N THR A 82 6.10 4.74 2.78
CA THR A 82 6.36 4.82 4.22
C THR A 82 7.86 4.96 4.48
N ASP A 83 8.22 5.31 5.72
CA ASP A 83 9.61 5.61 6.10
C ASP A 83 10.11 4.86 7.34
N ASP A 84 9.40 3.82 7.78
CA ASP A 84 9.64 3.08 9.03
C ASP A 84 9.64 3.96 10.28
N ASN A 85 9.14 5.19 10.20
CA ASN A 85 9.33 6.19 11.24
C ASN A 85 8.16 7.18 11.38
N GLY A 86 6.94 6.69 11.18
CA GLY A 86 5.74 7.43 11.54
C GLY A 86 5.23 8.37 10.47
N ARG A 87 5.73 8.31 9.22
CA ARG A 87 5.24 9.16 8.13
C ARG A 87 4.70 8.35 6.96
N LEU A 88 3.54 8.78 6.46
CA LEU A 88 3.07 8.45 5.12
C LEU A 88 3.43 9.60 4.19
N LEU A 89 4.28 9.33 3.22
CA LEU A 89 4.74 10.28 2.21
C LEU A 89 3.90 10.14 0.94
N ARG A 90 3.78 11.23 0.19
CA ARG A 90 3.09 11.26 -1.12
C ARG A 90 3.82 12.20 -2.07
N SER A 91 4.12 11.71 -3.28
CA SER A 91 4.54 12.50 -4.44
C SER A 91 3.46 12.47 -5.52
N GLU A 92 3.51 13.38 -6.48
CA GLU A 92 2.54 13.44 -7.58
C GLU A 92 3.19 13.70 -8.94
N THR A 93 2.51 13.30 -10.01
CA THR A 93 2.78 13.70 -11.40
C THR A 93 1.46 13.76 -12.17
N GLU A 94 1.42 14.49 -13.28
CA GLU A 94 0.27 14.50 -14.18
C GLU A 94 0.06 13.10 -14.79
N LEU A 95 -1.20 12.67 -14.93
CA LEU A 95 -1.56 11.36 -15.48
C LEU A 95 -0.91 11.13 -16.86
N ALA A 96 -0.89 12.17 -17.70
CA ALA A 96 -0.28 12.13 -19.02
C ALA A 96 1.26 11.98 -19.00
N ASN A 97 1.91 12.31 -17.89
CA ASN A 97 3.36 12.27 -17.74
C ASN A 97 3.86 10.97 -17.05
N PHE A 98 2.97 10.22 -16.40
CA PHE A 98 3.30 8.94 -15.78
C PHE A 98 4.02 8.02 -16.78
N PRO A 99 5.11 7.32 -16.41
CA PRO A 99 5.68 7.16 -15.06
C PRO A 99 6.72 8.22 -14.65
N ASN A 100 6.85 9.32 -15.38
CA ASN A 100 7.87 10.34 -15.14
C ASN A 100 7.33 11.52 -14.34
N GLY A 101 8.23 12.38 -13.88
CA GLY A 101 7.90 13.71 -13.34
C GLY A 101 7.26 13.72 -11.96
N PHE A 102 7.47 12.67 -11.16
CA PHE A 102 7.09 12.72 -9.75
C PHE A 102 7.82 13.86 -9.04
N HIS A 103 7.04 14.70 -8.36
CA HIS A 103 7.49 15.89 -7.64
C HIS A 103 6.60 16.13 -6.41
N ASN A 104 6.83 17.23 -5.70
CA ASN A 104 6.04 17.66 -4.54
C ASN A 104 5.86 16.55 -3.47
N THR A 105 6.99 15.93 -3.09
CA THR A 105 7.01 14.90 -2.05
C THR A 105 6.77 15.52 -0.68
N VAL A 106 5.67 15.17 -0.04
CA VAL A 106 5.24 15.71 1.25
C VAL A 106 4.82 14.58 2.20
N ALA A 107 4.94 14.81 3.52
CA ALA A 107 4.32 13.94 4.52
C ALA A 107 2.83 14.30 4.64
N VAL A 108 1.95 13.39 4.22
CA VAL A 108 0.50 13.55 4.30
C VAL A 108 -0.09 13.02 5.60
N MET A 109 0.70 12.25 6.36
CA MET A 109 0.40 11.80 7.70
C MET A 109 1.70 11.74 8.51
N THR A 110 1.62 12.16 9.78
CA THR A 110 2.72 12.05 10.75
C THR A 110 2.15 11.57 12.08
N GLY A 111 2.72 10.51 12.63
CA GLY A 111 2.30 9.90 13.89
C GLY A 111 3.48 9.27 14.63
N LYS A 112 3.19 8.45 15.64
CA LYS A 112 4.22 7.58 16.22
C LYS A 112 4.66 6.54 15.18
N LYS A 113 5.90 6.09 15.28
CA LYS A 113 6.43 5.02 14.44
C LYS A 113 5.54 3.78 14.45
N GLU A 114 5.04 3.40 15.62
CA GLU A 114 4.20 2.22 15.82
C GLU A 114 2.79 2.40 15.24
N ASP A 115 2.36 3.64 15.02
CA ASP A 115 1.03 4.01 14.55
C ASP A 115 0.92 4.13 13.03
N VAL A 116 2.04 4.42 12.36
CA VAL A 116 2.18 4.66 10.91
C VAL A 116 3.55 4.09 10.51
N PHE A 117 3.66 2.76 10.43
CA PHE A 117 4.96 2.10 10.31
C PHE A 117 5.37 1.86 8.85
N GLU A 118 4.70 0.91 8.17
CA GLU A 118 5.06 0.47 6.82
C GLU A 118 3.83 0.03 5.98
N ALA A 119 4.05 -0.53 4.80
CA ALA A 119 3.09 -1.26 3.98
C ALA A 119 1.79 -0.51 3.61
N SER A 120 1.90 0.74 3.17
CA SER A 120 0.69 1.50 2.81
C SER A 120 -0.03 0.94 1.58
N ASN A 121 -1.36 0.87 1.62
CA ASN A 121 -2.20 0.56 0.46
C ASN A 121 -3.34 1.57 0.30
N THR A 122 -3.45 2.22 -0.85
CA THR A 122 -4.46 3.26 -1.11
C THR A 122 -5.41 2.86 -2.23
N TYR A 123 -6.72 2.98 -2.01
CA TYR A 123 -7.76 2.49 -2.93
C TYR A 123 -8.85 3.53 -3.17
N ARG A 124 -9.44 3.50 -4.36
CA ARG A 124 -10.72 4.17 -4.65
C ARG A 124 -11.88 3.27 -4.23
N VAL A 125 -12.87 3.83 -3.54
CA VAL A 125 -14.11 3.12 -3.20
C VAL A 125 -15.14 3.34 -4.32
N ALA A 126 -15.51 2.26 -5.01
CA ALA A 126 -16.41 2.31 -6.17
C ALA A 126 -17.74 3.01 -5.84
N ARG A 127 -18.26 3.79 -6.80
CA ARG A 127 -19.52 4.56 -6.71
C ARG A 127 -19.55 5.63 -5.62
N THR A 128 -18.38 6.07 -5.17
CA THR A 128 -18.23 7.18 -4.22
C THR A 128 -17.08 8.08 -4.63
N ASP A 129 -17.01 9.27 -4.03
CA ASP A 129 -15.86 10.16 -4.10
C ASP A 129 -14.90 9.91 -2.92
N THR A 130 -14.87 8.68 -2.38
CA THR A 130 -14.04 8.33 -1.23
C THR A 130 -12.85 7.47 -1.65
N TYR A 131 -11.69 7.83 -1.12
CA TYR A 131 -10.50 7.00 -1.09
C TYR A 131 -10.27 6.48 0.32
N ILE A 132 -9.69 5.29 0.43
CA ILE A 132 -9.18 4.77 1.69
C ILE A 132 -7.68 4.51 1.58
N THR A 133 -6.96 4.67 2.68
CA THR A 133 -5.58 4.22 2.81
C THR A 133 -5.44 3.35 4.04
N LEU A 134 -4.78 2.21 3.88
CA LEU A 134 -4.39 1.30 4.95
C LEU A 134 -2.90 1.52 5.23
N VAL A 135 -2.50 1.54 6.50
CA VAL A 135 -1.08 1.57 6.88
C VAL A 135 -0.85 0.52 7.97
N GLU A 136 0.22 -0.26 7.82
CA GLU A 136 0.62 -1.25 8.83
C GLU A 136 1.14 -0.53 10.08
N ALA A 137 0.79 -1.10 11.23
CA ALA A 137 1.10 -0.61 12.54
C ALA A 137 1.62 -1.75 13.44
N ILE A 138 2.33 -1.38 14.49
CA ILE A 138 2.96 -2.30 15.43
C ILE A 138 2.24 -2.21 16.77
N SER A 139 1.86 -3.37 17.33
CA SER A 139 1.33 -3.48 18.69
C SER A 139 2.06 -4.56 19.47
N PRO A 140 1.95 -4.58 20.81
CA PRO A 140 2.42 -5.71 21.61
C PRO A 140 1.80 -7.07 21.23
N GLN A 141 0.65 -7.07 20.55
CA GLN A 141 -0.04 -8.27 20.07
C GLN A 141 0.37 -8.67 18.65
N GLY A 142 1.30 -7.95 18.01
CA GLY A 142 1.75 -8.19 16.65
C GLY A 142 1.40 -7.05 15.68
N ARG A 143 1.60 -7.32 14.38
CA ARG A 143 1.29 -6.40 13.28
C ARG A 143 -0.22 -6.32 13.04
N TYR A 144 -0.71 -5.15 12.64
CA TYR A 144 -2.10 -4.91 12.31
C TYR A 144 -2.23 -3.73 11.34
N PHE A 145 -3.40 -3.55 10.74
CA PHE A 145 -3.66 -2.42 9.84
C PHE A 145 -4.61 -1.40 10.45
N ARG A 146 -4.35 -0.13 10.17
CA ARG A 146 -5.21 1.01 10.45
C ARG A 146 -5.74 1.61 9.15
N ILE A 147 -6.89 2.29 9.18
CA ILE A 147 -7.58 2.76 7.97
C ILE A 147 -7.99 4.23 8.04
N TRP A 148 -7.60 5.02 7.05
CA TRP A 148 -8.04 6.42 6.91
C TRP A 148 -8.84 6.59 5.62
N LYS A 149 -9.61 7.67 5.53
CA LYS A 149 -10.33 8.08 4.33
C LYS A 149 -9.98 9.51 3.93
N SER A 150 -10.17 9.80 2.65
CA SER A 150 -10.08 11.14 2.08
C SER A 150 -11.07 11.24 0.91
N ASP A 151 -11.50 12.45 0.58
CA ASP A 151 -12.30 12.72 -0.62
C ASP A 151 -11.43 12.89 -1.88
N ARG A 152 -10.12 13.09 -1.71
CA ARG A 152 -9.13 13.22 -2.79
C ARG A 152 -7.79 12.61 -2.42
N LEU A 153 -6.99 12.21 -3.40
CA LEU A 153 -5.66 11.65 -3.18
C LEU A 153 -4.63 12.67 -2.67
N ASP A 154 -4.87 13.96 -2.93
CA ASP A 154 -4.11 15.10 -2.39
C ASP A 154 -4.81 15.78 -1.20
N GLY A 155 -5.91 15.18 -0.72
CA GLY A 155 -6.71 15.67 0.39
C GLY A 155 -6.13 15.32 1.75
N LYS A 156 -6.89 15.68 2.79
CA LYS A 156 -6.56 15.35 4.18
C LYS A 156 -7.05 13.93 4.49
N TRP A 157 -6.15 13.11 5.03
CA TRP A 157 -6.50 11.77 5.51
C TRP A 157 -7.06 11.82 6.92
N GLU A 158 -8.28 11.34 7.11
CA GLU A 158 -8.98 11.32 8.39
C GLU A 158 -9.27 9.88 8.83
N PRO A 159 -9.23 9.58 10.14
CA PRO A 159 -9.60 8.26 10.64
C PRO A 159 -10.97 7.82 10.10
N PHE A 160 -11.09 6.57 9.66
CA PHE A 160 -12.35 6.07 9.13
C PHE A 160 -13.41 5.95 10.23
N SER A 161 -12.99 5.73 11.48
CA SER A 161 -13.85 5.72 12.67
C SER A 161 -13.24 6.53 13.83
N SER A 162 -14.07 6.89 14.81
CA SER A 162 -13.64 7.53 16.07
C SER A 162 -13.03 6.55 17.08
N ALA A 163 -12.98 5.25 16.76
CA ALA A 163 -12.39 4.24 17.64
C ALA A 163 -10.88 4.53 17.82
N PRO A 164 -10.31 4.42 19.04
CA PRO A 164 -8.94 4.83 19.32
C PRO A 164 -7.87 4.23 18.39
N MET A 165 -8.03 2.95 18.01
CA MET A 165 -7.10 2.26 17.12
C MET A 165 -7.38 2.54 15.64
N ASN A 166 -8.62 2.88 15.29
CA ASN A 166 -9.07 3.02 13.92
C ASN A 166 -8.62 1.82 13.04
N GLY A 167 -8.78 0.62 13.62
CA GLY A 167 -8.25 -0.63 13.09
C GLY A 167 -9.07 -1.15 11.91
N PHE A 168 -8.37 -1.57 10.87
CA PHE A 168 -8.92 -2.30 9.72
C PHE A 168 -8.93 -3.80 10.00
N ALA A 169 -7.74 -4.37 10.18
CA ALA A 169 -7.52 -5.79 10.43
C ALA A 169 -6.58 -5.92 11.63
N THR A 170 -7.09 -6.46 12.72
CA THR A 170 -6.40 -6.65 14.00
C THR A 170 -6.58 -8.08 14.49
N ARG A 171 -5.77 -8.48 15.47
CA ARG A 171 -5.95 -9.78 16.13
C ARG A 171 -7.35 -9.95 16.73
N ASP A 172 -7.94 -8.86 17.23
CA ASP A 172 -9.23 -8.89 17.93
C ASP A 172 -10.44 -8.96 16.99
N ASN A 173 -10.29 -8.56 15.72
CA ASN A 173 -11.38 -8.56 14.74
C ASN A 173 -11.23 -9.62 13.63
N VAL A 174 -10.23 -10.51 13.74
CA VAL A 174 -10.04 -11.65 12.83
C VAL A 174 -10.24 -12.97 13.57
N GLU A 175 -11.27 -13.70 13.15
CA GLU A 175 -11.57 -15.03 13.68
C GLU A 175 -10.49 -16.05 13.27
N ARG A 176 -10.08 -16.89 14.22
CA ARG A 176 -9.18 -18.05 13.97
C ARG A 176 -7.87 -17.69 13.27
N ILE A 177 -7.29 -16.54 13.60
CA ILE A 177 -5.99 -16.13 13.08
C ILE A 177 -4.90 -17.16 13.48
N TRP A 178 -4.18 -17.67 12.49
CA TRP A 178 -3.08 -18.63 12.68
C TRP A 178 -1.73 -17.93 12.94
N SER A 179 -1.65 -16.64 12.65
CA SER A 179 -0.43 -15.84 12.75
C SER A 179 -0.38 -14.97 14.00
N GLU A 180 0.82 -14.45 14.29
CA GLU A 180 1.07 -13.47 15.34
C GLU A 180 0.24 -12.20 15.12
N GLY A 181 0.24 -11.70 13.87
CA GLY A 181 -0.58 -10.57 13.42
C GLY A 181 -0.87 -10.62 11.93
N ILE A 182 -1.32 -9.49 11.41
CA ILE A 182 -1.70 -9.28 10.00
C ILE A 182 -0.77 -8.19 9.47
N SER A 183 0.21 -8.60 8.67
CA SER A 183 1.26 -7.73 8.11
C SER A 183 1.07 -7.55 6.60
N HIS A 184 1.97 -6.81 5.94
CA HIS A 184 1.95 -6.39 4.53
C HIS A 184 1.09 -7.27 3.62
N GLY A 185 0.11 -6.63 3.00
CA GLY A 185 -0.87 -7.28 2.15
C GLY A 185 -1.44 -6.36 1.07
N GLU A 186 -2.55 -6.80 0.48
CA GLU A 186 -3.33 -6.05 -0.49
C GLU A 186 -4.81 -6.46 -0.43
N LEU A 187 -5.73 -5.50 -0.51
CA LEU A 187 -7.15 -5.77 -0.77
C LEU A 187 -7.32 -6.34 -2.17
N VAL A 188 -8.20 -7.33 -2.31
CA VAL A 188 -8.65 -7.83 -3.61
C VAL A 188 -9.41 -6.72 -4.32
N ARG A 189 -8.81 -6.21 -5.41
CA ARG A 189 -9.39 -5.15 -6.24
C ARG A 189 -10.49 -5.68 -7.15
N THR A 190 -11.43 -4.81 -7.49
CA THR A 190 -12.48 -5.09 -8.49
C THR A 190 -12.09 -4.70 -9.90
N ASN A 191 -11.08 -3.84 -10.03
CA ASN A 191 -10.45 -3.51 -11.31
C ASN A 191 -8.94 -3.48 -11.11
N THR A 192 -8.20 -3.95 -12.12
CA THR A 192 -6.75 -4.08 -12.08
C THR A 192 -6.02 -2.84 -12.59
N ASP A 193 -6.74 -1.77 -12.95
CA ASP A 193 -6.14 -0.57 -13.51
C ASP A 193 -5.50 0.37 -12.47
N GLN A 194 -4.98 1.50 -12.93
CA GLN A 194 -4.28 2.48 -12.09
C GLN A 194 -5.14 3.15 -11.02
N THR A 195 -6.45 2.93 -11.00
CA THR A 195 -7.37 3.53 -10.01
C THR A 195 -7.44 2.74 -8.69
N MET A 196 -6.92 1.50 -8.66
CA MET A 196 -6.92 0.63 -7.48
C MET A 196 -8.31 0.50 -6.86
N THR A 197 -9.33 0.25 -7.67
CA THR A 197 -10.73 0.31 -7.22
C THR A 197 -11.15 -0.94 -6.44
N ILE A 198 -11.79 -0.75 -5.28
CA ILE A 198 -12.49 -1.78 -4.50
C ILE A 198 -14.01 -1.54 -4.49
N ASP A 199 -14.80 -2.60 -4.27
CA ASP A 199 -16.26 -2.53 -4.22
C ASP A 199 -16.75 -2.65 -2.78
N PRO A 200 -17.37 -1.59 -2.18
CA PRO A 200 -17.86 -1.64 -0.81
C PRO A 200 -19.09 -2.55 -0.64
N CYS A 201 -19.78 -2.92 -1.72
CA CYS A 201 -20.98 -3.76 -1.69
C CYS A 201 -20.66 -5.26 -1.69
N ARG A 202 -19.38 -5.64 -1.76
CA ARG A 202 -18.93 -7.04 -1.67
C ARG A 202 -18.14 -7.22 -0.38
N PRO A 203 -18.10 -8.43 0.18
CA PRO A 203 -17.16 -8.74 1.25
C PRO A 203 -15.74 -8.35 0.82
N LEU A 204 -15.08 -7.51 1.61
CA LEU A 204 -13.68 -7.16 1.37
C LEU A 204 -12.81 -8.37 1.67
N GLU A 205 -11.89 -8.69 0.77
CA GLU A 205 -10.90 -9.75 0.95
C GLU A 205 -9.52 -9.10 1.01
N TYR A 206 -8.72 -9.45 2.01
CA TYR A 206 -7.36 -8.94 2.19
C TYR A 206 -6.38 -10.10 2.19
N LEU A 207 -5.55 -10.16 1.14
CA LEU A 207 -4.39 -11.04 1.08
C LEU A 207 -3.31 -10.44 1.98
N PHE A 208 -2.79 -11.20 2.94
CA PHE A 208 -1.83 -10.67 3.92
C PHE A 208 -0.71 -11.68 4.16
N GLN A 209 0.43 -11.19 4.64
CA GLN A 209 1.48 -12.05 5.19
C GLN A 209 1.35 -12.17 6.72
N GLY A 210 1.55 -13.37 7.25
CA GLY A 210 1.63 -13.66 8.68
C GLY A 210 2.70 -14.68 9.00
N ASN A 211 3.10 -14.79 10.26
CA ASN A 211 4.04 -15.80 10.75
C ASN A 211 3.42 -16.55 11.94
N ASP A 212 3.74 -17.84 12.07
CA ASP A 212 3.34 -18.65 13.21
C ASP A 212 4.01 -18.11 14.49
N PRO A 213 3.25 -17.69 15.52
CA PRO A 213 3.80 -17.14 16.76
C PRO A 213 4.59 -18.18 17.59
N ALA A 214 4.43 -19.48 17.31
CA ALA A 214 5.25 -20.52 17.93
C ALA A 214 6.67 -20.59 17.36
N VAL A 215 6.91 -20.04 16.16
CA VAL A 215 8.22 -20.07 15.50
C VAL A 215 9.00 -18.79 15.83
N ARG A 216 10.00 -18.92 16.70
CA ARG A 216 10.88 -17.80 17.07
C ARG A 216 12.11 -17.73 16.18
N VAL A 217 12.28 -16.59 15.52
CA VAL A 217 13.46 -16.27 14.72
C VAL A 217 13.96 -14.89 15.13
N ASN A 218 15.25 -14.77 15.47
CA ASN A 218 15.82 -13.49 15.94
C ASN A 218 16.10 -12.52 14.79
N ASP A 219 16.33 -13.04 13.59
CA ASP A 219 16.62 -12.26 12.39
C ASP A 219 15.33 -12.05 11.58
N TYR A 220 14.91 -10.79 11.45
CA TYR A 220 13.67 -10.41 10.76
C TYR A 220 13.59 -10.97 9.34
N ILE A 221 14.71 -10.95 8.61
CA ILE A 221 14.78 -11.40 7.20
C ILE A 221 14.53 -12.92 7.08
N LYS A 222 14.67 -13.66 8.18
CA LYS A 222 14.49 -15.12 8.22
C LYS A 222 13.14 -15.56 8.80
N ILE A 223 12.25 -14.62 9.14
CA ILE A 223 10.91 -14.96 9.61
C ILE A 223 10.16 -15.70 8.49
N PRO A 224 9.57 -16.89 8.76
CA PRO A 224 8.93 -17.70 7.74
C PRO A 224 7.50 -17.21 7.46
N TYR A 225 7.36 -15.99 6.93
CA TYR A 225 6.06 -15.46 6.52
C TYR A 225 5.35 -16.41 5.54
N ARG A 226 4.03 -16.52 5.66
CA ARG A 226 3.14 -17.18 4.70
C ARG A 226 1.97 -16.27 4.38
N LEU A 227 1.41 -16.47 3.20
CA LEU A 227 0.24 -15.73 2.76
C LEU A 227 -1.05 -16.37 3.30
N GLY A 228 -1.97 -15.55 3.75
CA GLY A 228 -3.34 -15.91 4.08
C GLY A 228 -4.33 -14.91 3.47
N VAL A 229 -5.61 -15.25 3.51
CA VAL A 229 -6.70 -14.35 3.10
C VAL A 229 -7.68 -14.23 4.24
N ILE A 230 -8.05 -13.01 4.60
CA ILE A 230 -9.18 -12.71 5.47
C ILE A 230 -10.32 -12.12 4.64
N THR A 231 -11.55 -12.47 5.00
CA THR A 231 -12.76 -11.96 4.36
C THR A 231 -13.61 -11.26 5.40
N ALA A 232 -13.98 -10.01 5.15
CA ALA A 232 -14.83 -9.23 6.03
C ALA A 232 -16.22 -9.88 6.16
N LYS A 233 -16.75 -9.91 7.39
CA LYS A 233 -18.10 -10.40 7.70
C LYS A 233 -18.92 -9.28 8.34
N GLY A 234 -20.21 -9.26 8.02
CA GLY A 234 -21.16 -8.30 8.59
C GLY A 234 -20.94 -6.86 8.11
N GLU A 235 -21.75 -5.95 8.68
CA GLU A 235 -21.65 -4.53 8.40
C GLU A 235 -20.37 -3.95 9.00
N ASN A 236 -19.70 -3.11 8.21
CA ASN A 236 -18.51 -2.39 8.62
C ASN A 236 -18.51 -0.99 8.00
N PRO A 237 -17.62 -0.10 8.45
CA PRO A 237 -17.61 1.27 7.97
C PRO A 237 -17.42 1.40 6.45
N VAL A 238 -16.64 0.54 5.81
CA VAL A 238 -16.45 0.57 4.35
C VAL A 238 -17.71 0.06 3.64
N SER A 239 -18.33 -1.03 4.13
CA SER A 239 -19.56 -1.55 3.52
C SER A 239 -20.75 -0.59 3.66
N ALA A 240 -20.75 0.28 4.68
CA ALA A 240 -21.74 1.35 4.83
C ALA A 240 -21.67 2.41 3.69
N LEU A 241 -20.61 2.41 2.88
CA LEU A 241 -20.52 3.21 1.66
C LEU A 241 -21.18 2.54 0.44
N CYS A 242 -21.67 1.31 0.57
CA CYS A 242 -22.46 0.68 -0.47
C CYS A 242 -23.77 1.45 -0.68
N ARG A 243 -23.97 1.95 -1.90
CA ARG A 243 -25.18 2.67 -2.35
C ARG A 243 -25.74 1.99 -3.60
#